data_AF-A0A3B9TXR7-F1
#
_entry.id   AF-A0A3B9TXR7-F1
#
_cell.length_a   1.000
_cell.length_b   1.000
_cell.length_c   1.000
_cell.angle_alpha   90.00
_cell.angle_beta   90.00
_cell.angle_gamma   90.00
#
_symmetry.space_group_name_H-M   'P 1'
#
loop_
_entity.id
_entity.type
_entity.pdbx_description
1 polymer ?
#
loop_
_entity_poly.entity_id
_entity_poly.type
_entity_poly.pdbx_seq_one_letter_code
_entity_poly.pdbx_strand_id
1 'polypeptide(L)' 'PVTIAGAVVQQNAEALAAVALLQQVREGAPCVYGAFTSNVDMKTGAPAFG' A
#
# COMPACT_ATOMS: atom_id res chain seq x y z
N PRO A 1 -8.54 4.49 -3.14
CA PRO A 1 -9.99 4.78 -2.91
C PRO A 1 -10.18 5.66 -1.66
N VAL A 2 -11.26 6.45 -1.59
CA VAL A 2 -11.48 7.40 -0.47
C VAL A 2 -11.93 6.71 0.83
N THR A 3 -12.45 5.48 0.74
CA THR A 3 -12.84 4.69 1.91
C THR A 3 -11.64 3.98 2.51
N ILE A 4 -11.60 3.83 3.83
CA ILE A 4 -10.54 3.11 4.54
C ILE A 4 -10.42 1.67 4.04
N ALA A 5 -11.55 0.95 3.95
CA ALA A 5 -11.54 -0.42 3.45
C ALA A 5 -10.99 -0.52 2.02
N GLY A 6 -11.37 0.41 1.13
CA GLY A 6 -10.87 0.43 -0.24
C GLY A 6 -9.37 0.75 -0.32
N ALA A 7 -8.88 1.67 0.52
CA ALA A 7 -7.45 1.99 0.60
C ALA A 7 -6.63 0.79 1.11
N VAL A 8 -7.10 0.12 2.17
CA VAL A 8 -6.43 -1.07 2.74
C VAL A 8 -6.40 -2.22 1.74
N VAL A 9 -7.52 -2.49 1.05
CA VAL A 9 -7.57 -3.56 0.04
C VAL A 9 -6.59 -3.27 -1.10
N GLN A 10 -6.53 -2.02 -1.59
CA GLN A 10 -5.60 -1.65 -2.65
C GLN A 10 -4.14 -1.84 -2.22
N GLN A 11 -3.76 -1.31 -1.06
CA GLN A 11 -2.38 -1.43 -0.57
C GLN A 11 -1.99 -2.89 -0.33
N ASN A 12 -2.92 -3.71 0.16
CA ASN A 12 -2.68 -5.15 0.32
C ASN A 12 -2.48 -5.84 -1.03
N ALA A 13 -3.27 -5.50 -2.04
CA ALA A 13 -3.08 -6.05 -3.38
C ALA A 13 -1.71 -5.65 -3.97
N GLU A 14 -1.30 -4.39 -3.82
CA GLU A 14 0.00 -3.89 -4.27
C GLU A 14 1.17 -4.60 -3.57
N ALA A 15 1.09 -4.74 -2.24
CA ALA A 15 2.14 -5.40 -1.46
C ALA A 15 2.27 -6.88 -1.82
N LEU A 16 1.15 -7.60 -1.95
CA LEU A 16 1.18 -9.02 -2.33
C LEU A 16 1.69 -9.22 -3.77
N ALA A 17 1.34 -8.33 -4.71
CA ALA A 17 1.86 -8.37 -6.07
C ALA A 17 3.39 -8.19 -6.07
N ALA A 18 3.92 -7.26 -5.27
CA ALA A 18 5.36 -7.06 -5.13
C ALA A 18 6.05 -8.28 -4.51
N VAL A 19 5.51 -8.85 -3.42
CA VAL A 19 6.06 -10.05 -2.80
C VAL A 19 6.08 -11.22 -3.79
N ALA A 20 4.98 -11.46 -4.50
CA ALA A 20 4.89 -12.52 -5.49
C ALA A 20 5.93 -12.36 -6.60
N LEU A 21 6.09 -11.14 -7.13
CA LEU A 21 7.11 -10.83 -8.12
C LEU A 21 8.53 -11.11 -7.59
N LEU A 22 8.83 -10.68 -6.36
CA LEU A 22 10.14 -10.90 -5.75
C LEU A 22 10.45 -12.39 -5.56
N GLN A 23 9.44 -13.19 -5.17
CA GLN A 23 9.60 -14.64 -5.09
C GLN A 23 9.82 -15.30 -6.46
N GLN A 24 9.26 -14.76 -7.54
CA GLN A 24 9.54 -15.24 -8.90
C GLN A 24 10.97 -14.92 -9.35
N VAL A 25 11.51 -13.77 -8.94
CA VAL A 25 12.89 -13.38 -9.27
C VAL A 25 13.90 -14.23 -8.51
N ARG A 26 13.67 -14.46 -7.22
CA ARG A 26 14.51 -15.32 -6.38
C ARG A 26 13.65 -15.94 -5.29
N GLU A 27 13.53 -17.27 -5.33
CA GLU A 27 12.87 -18.02 -4.27
C GLU A 27 13.54 -17.73 -2.92
N GLY A 28 12.73 -17.40 -1.92
CA GLY A 28 13.21 -17.05 -0.58
C GLY A 28 13.79 -15.64 -0.45
N ALA A 29 13.58 -14.75 -1.43
CA ALA A 29 13.96 -13.34 -1.31
C ALA A 29 13.31 -12.72 -0.06
N PRO A 30 14.09 -12.06 0.83
CA PRO A 30 13.52 -11.42 2.01
C PRO A 30 12.62 -10.25 1.61
N CYS A 31 11.39 -10.24 2.14
CA CYS A 31 10.39 -9.22 1.86
C CYS A 31 9.82 -8.66 3.16
N VAL A 32 9.43 -7.39 3.17
CA VAL A 32 8.70 -6.76 4.27
C VAL A 32 7.42 -6.15 3.74
N TYR A 33 6.31 -6.44 4.40
CA TYR A 33 5.04 -5.79 4.12
C TYR A 33 5.02 -4.43 4.80
N GLY A 34 5.06 -3.35 4.01
CA GLY A 34 4.97 -1.97 4.48
C GLY A 34 3.72 -1.29 3.93
N ALA A 35 3.12 -0.40 4.72
CA ALA A 35 1.99 0.42 4.30
C ALA A 35 2.23 1.88 4.70
N PHE A 36 1.98 2.79 3.76
CA PHE A 36 1.94 4.22 4.02
C PHE A 36 0.58 4.76 3.58
N THR A 37 -0.35 4.83 4.52
CA THR A 37 -1.72 5.29 4.27
C THR A 37 -1.88 6.67 4.89
N SER A 38 -1.98 7.70 4.05
CA SER A 38 -2.41 9.05 4.45
C SER A 38 -3.69 9.42 3.71
N ASN A 39 -4.47 10.33 4.27
CA ASN A 39 -5.62 10.91 3.60
C ASN A 39 -5.26 12.25 2.97
N VAL A 40 -6.17 12.79 2.17
CA VAL A 40 -6.06 14.11 1.57
C VAL A 40 -7.15 14.98 2.19
N ASP A 41 -6.77 16.16 2.68
CA ASP A 41 -7.76 17.14 3.12
C ASP A 41 -8.59 17.59 1.91
N MET A 42 -9.91 17.43 1.99
CA MET A 42 -10.80 17.70 0.85
C MET A 42 -10.92 19.18 0.50
N LYS A 43 -10.56 20.09 1.43
CA LYS A 43 -10.62 21.54 1.19
C LYS A 43 -9.38 22.06 0.46
N THR A 44 -8.21 21.59 0.85
CA THR A 44 -6.91 22.10 0.40
C THR A 44 -6.18 21.17 -0.56
N GLY A 45 -6.55 19.89 -0.60
CA GLY A 45 -5.85 18.87 -1.38
C GLY A 45 -4.48 18.47 -0.80
N ALA A 46 -4.12 19.01 0.37
CA ALA A 46 -2.85 18.69 1.02
C ALA A 46 -2.89 17.29 1.66
N PRO A 47 -1.74 16.59 1.76
CA PRO A 47 -1.63 15.40 2.59
C PRO A 47 -2.01 15.74 4.03
N ALA A 48 -2.94 14.97 4.58
CA ALA A 48 -3.32 15.07 5.97
C ALA A 48 -2.62 13.96 6.76
N PHE A 49 -1.94 14.39 7.82
CA PHE A 49 -1.26 13.53 8.78
C PHE A 49 -1.79 13.94 10.15
N GLY A 50 -2.26 12.96 10.94
CA GLY A 50 -2.58 13.10 12.38
C GLY A 50 -3.37 14.34 12.77
#